data_AF-A0A2J8QR06-F1
#
_entry.id   AF-A0A2J8QR06-F1
#
_cell.length_a   1.000
_cell.length_b   1.000
_cell.length_c   1.000
_cell.angle_alpha   90.00
_cell.angle_beta   90.00
_cell.angle_gamma   90.00
#
_symmetry.space_group_name_H-M   'P 1'
#
loop_
_entity.id
_entity.type
_entity.pdbx_description
1 polymer ?
#
loop_
_entity_poly.entity_id
_entity_poly.type
_entity_poly.pdbx_seq_one_letter_code
_entity_poly.pdbx_strand_id
1 'polypeptide(L)'
;MELKVWVDGVQRIVCGVTEVTTCQEVVIALAQAIGRTGRYTLIEKWRDTERHLAPHENPIISLNKWGQYASDVQLILRRTGPSLSERPTSDSVARIPERTLYRQSLPLS
;
A
#
# COMPACT_ATOMS: atom_id res chain seq x y z
N MET A 1 17.67 -0.59 -15.49
CA MET A 1 17.42 -1.87 -14.77
C MET A 1 15.93 -2.16 -14.82
N GLU A 2 15.52 -3.39 -14.48
CA GLU A 2 14.13 -3.80 -14.39
C GLU A 2 13.76 -4.12 -12.94
N LEU A 3 12.60 -3.66 -12.48
CA LEU A 3 12.14 -3.84 -11.11
C LEU A 3 10.84 -4.65 -11.10
N LYS A 4 10.84 -5.77 -10.40
CA LYS A 4 9.67 -6.65 -10.24
C LYS A 4 8.87 -6.20 -9.03
N VAL A 5 7.64 -5.75 -9.26
CA VAL A 5 6.73 -5.25 -8.22
C VAL A 5 5.39 -5.96 -8.30
N TRP A 6 4.90 -6.44 -7.17
CA TRP A 6 3.57 -7.02 -7.03
C TRP A 6 2.53 -5.93 -6.82
N VAL A 7 1.49 -5.94 -7.64
CA VAL A 7 0.37 -4.98 -7.58
C VAL A 7 -0.92 -5.77 -7.60
N ASP A 8 -1.73 -5.67 -6.54
CA ASP A 8 -3.00 -6.39 -6.40
C ASP A 8 -2.91 -7.91 -6.69
N GLY A 9 -1.80 -8.53 -6.26
CA GLY A 9 -1.55 -9.97 -6.47
C GLY A 9 -0.98 -10.33 -7.86
N VAL A 10 -0.73 -9.35 -8.72
CA VAL A 10 -0.14 -9.55 -10.05
C VAL A 10 1.28 -8.97 -10.09
N GLN A 11 2.23 -9.75 -10.59
CA GLN A 11 3.60 -9.27 -10.78
C GLN A 11 3.69 -8.37 -12.01
N ARG A 12 4.23 -7.18 -11.84
CA ARG A 12 4.47 -6.19 -12.90
C ARG A 12 5.95 -5.84 -12.94
N ILE A 13 6.45 -5.55 -14.14
CA ILE A 13 7.83 -5.12 -14.35
C ILE A 13 7.84 -3.64 -14.69
N VAL A 14 8.62 -2.88 -13.94
CA VAL A 14 8.90 -1.47 -14.23
C VAL A 14 10.24 -1.40 -14.95
N CYS A 15 10.22 -0.86 -16.16
CA CYS A 15 11.41 -0.65 -16.98
C CYS A 15 12.00 0.74 -16.74
N GLY A 16 13.32 0.90 -16.93
CA GLY A 16 13.98 2.21 -16.85
C GLY A 16 14.29 2.69 -15.43
N VAL A 17 14.18 1.81 -14.43
CA VAL A 17 14.52 2.16 -13.04
C VAL A 17 16.03 2.23 -12.87
N THR A 18 16.48 3.19 -12.07
CA THR A 18 17.91 3.45 -11.79
C THR A 18 18.14 3.59 -10.28
N GLU A 19 19.39 3.66 -9.86
CA GLU A 19 19.78 3.82 -8.45
C GLU A 19 19.34 5.16 -7.85
N VAL A 20 19.14 6.18 -8.68
CA VAL A 20 18.63 7.50 -8.26
C VAL A 20 17.11 7.58 -8.23
N THR A 21 16.42 6.62 -8.87
CA THR A 21 14.95 6.58 -8.86
C THR A 21 14.46 6.34 -7.45
N THR A 22 13.55 7.17 -6.99
CA THR A 22 12.97 7.10 -5.64
C THR A 22 11.75 6.17 -5.61
N CYS A 23 11.42 5.65 -4.43
CA CYS A 23 10.22 4.84 -4.23
C CYS A 23 8.96 5.63 -4.62
N GLN A 24 8.95 6.94 -4.36
CA GLN A 24 7.88 7.84 -4.77
C GLN A 24 7.68 7.85 -6.29
N GLU A 25 8.75 8.01 -7.08
CA GLU A 25 8.64 8.01 -8.54
C GLU A 25 8.11 6.68 -9.08
N VAL A 26 8.61 5.55 -8.55
CA VAL A 26 8.14 4.22 -8.93
C VAL A 26 6.66 4.04 -8.58
N VAL A 27 6.26 4.46 -7.38
CA VAL A 27 4.85 4.44 -6.94
C VAL A 27 3.97 5.24 -7.90
N ILE A 28 4.38 6.46 -8.25
CA ILE A 28 3.62 7.34 -9.14
C ILE A 28 3.51 6.72 -10.53
N ALA A 29 4.62 6.24 -11.10
CA ALA A 29 4.63 5.60 -12.41
C ALA A 29 3.72 4.37 -12.45
N LEU A 30 3.78 3.52 -11.41
CA LEU A 30 2.89 2.37 -11.28
C LEU A 30 1.43 2.78 -11.16
N ALA A 31 1.11 3.75 -10.29
CA ALA A 31 -0.23 4.26 -10.07
C ALA A 31 -0.84 4.85 -11.36
N GLN A 32 -0.04 5.59 -12.14
CA GLN A 32 -0.43 6.12 -13.44
C GLN A 32 -0.64 5.01 -14.47
N ALA A 33 0.26 4.02 -14.53
CA ALA A 33 0.15 2.90 -15.47
C ALA A 33 -1.07 1.99 -15.21
N ILE A 34 -1.47 1.83 -13.94
CA ILE A 34 -2.71 1.11 -13.59
C ILE A 34 -3.97 1.99 -13.67
N GLY A 35 -3.83 3.29 -13.91
CA GLY A 35 -4.95 4.24 -13.93
C GLY A 35 -5.62 4.46 -12.58
N ARG A 36 -4.94 4.18 -11.46
CA ARG A 36 -5.50 4.34 -10.10
C ARG A 36 -4.69 5.36 -9.33
N THR A 37 -5.29 6.50 -9.04
CA THR A 37 -4.67 7.55 -8.24
C THR A 37 -4.95 7.36 -6.75
N GLY A 38 -3.95 7.59 -5.91
CA GLY A 38 -4.08 7.38 -4.47
C GLY A 38 -2.74 7.43 -3.76
N ARG A 39 -2.79 7.27 -2.43
CA ARG A 39 -1.59 7.17 -1.60
C ARG A 39 -1.15 5.71 -1.55
N TYR A 40 -0.01 5.43 -2.13
CA TYR A 40 0.62 4.11 -2.10
C TYR A 40 1.99 4.19 -1.43
N THR A 41 2.47 3.03 -0.99
CA THR A 41 3.80 2.80 -0.45
C THR A 41 4.35 1.52 -1.06
N LEU A 42 5.68 1.46 -1.23
CA LEU A 42 6.35 0.21 -1.56
C LEU A 42 6.71 -0.52 -0.28
N ILE A 43 6.49 -1.82 -0.29
CA ILE A 43 6.81 -2.72 0.82
C ILE A 43 7.77 -3.77 0.28
N GLU A 44 8.87 -3.99 0.98
CA GLU A 44 9.77 -5.12 0.73
C GLU A 44 9.36 -6.23 1.68
N LYS A 45 8.93 -7.35 1.11
CA LYS A 45 8.56 -8.57 1.82
C LYS A 45 9.65 -9.60 1.64
N TRP A 46 10.21 -10.07 2.73
CA TRP A 46 11.13 -11.20 2.77
C TRP A 46 10.59 -12.25 3.73
N ARG A 47 10.17 -13.41 3.19
CA ARG A 47 9.50 -14.47 3.96
C ARG A 47 8.27 -13.91 4.70
N ASP A 48 8.32 -13.88 6.03
CA ASP A 48 7.26 -13.37 6.91
C ASP A 48 7.51 -11.92 7.40
N THR A 49 8.60 -11.30 6.95
CA THR A 49 8.97 -9.94 7.33
C THR A 49 8.57 -8.97 6.23
N GLU A 50 7.76 -7.98 6.58
CA GLU A 50 7.38 -6.88 5.69
C GLU A 50 7.97 -5.55 6.21
N ARG A 51 8.65 -4.81 5.34
CA ARG A 51 9.21 -3.49 5.64
C ARG A 51 8.65 -2.44 4.68
N HIS A 52 8.10 -1.38 5.25
CA HIS A 52 7.63 -0.23 4.48
C HIS A 52 8.81 0.66 4.08
N LEU A 53 8.92 0.96 2.79
CA LEU A 53 9.90 1.90 2.26
C LEU A 53 9.37 3.33 2.33
N ALA A 54 10.24 4.23 2.79
CA ALA A 54 9.97 5.65 2.78
C ALA A 54 9.98 6.19 1.33
N PRO A 55 9.20 7.25 1.03
CA PRO A 55 9.09 7.78 -0.32
C PRO A 55 10.42 8.29 -0.90
N HIS A 56 11.33 8.75 -0.04
CA HIS A 56 12.66 9.25 -0.40
C HIS A 56 13.73 8.15 -0.50
N GLU A 57 13.43 6.92 -0.11
CA GLU A 57 14.35 5.79 -0.29
C GLU A 57 14.38 5.36 -1.76
N ASN A 58 15.48 4.76 -2.18
CA ASN A 58 15.63 4.19 -3.53
C ASN A 58 15.35 2.69 -3.46
N PRO A 59 14.43 2.15 -4.27
CA PRO A 59 14.06 0.73 -4.20
C PRO A 59 15.20 -0.18 -4.67
N ILE A 60 16.01 0.28 -5.64
CA ILE A 60 17.20 -0.47 -6.08
C ILE A 60 18.25 -0.54 -4.98
N ILE A 61 18.55 0.58 -4.32
CA ILE A 61 19.51 0.60 -3.20
C ILE A 61 19.00 -0.26 -2.05
N SER A 62 17.71 -0.19 -1.75
CA SER A 62 17.09 -0.97 -0.67
C SER A 62 17.14 -2.47 -0.96
N LEU A 63 16.84 -2.90 -2.19
CA LEU A 63 17.06 -4.27 -2.65
C LEU A 63 18.54 -4.69 -2.59
N ASN A 64 19.46 -3.83 -3.04
CA ASN A 64 20.89 -4.13 -3.02
C ASN A 64 21.42 -4.35 -1.60
N LYS A 65 20.83 -3.72 -0.57
CA LYS A 65 21.18 -3.99 0.84
C LYS A 65 20.90 -5.43 1.26
N TRP A 66 19.94 -6.11 0.62
CA TRP A 66 19.68 -7.53 0.85
C TRP A 66 20.75 -8.44 0.20
N GLY A 67 21.56 -7.91 -0.72
CA GLY A 67 22.67 -8.63 -1.36
C GLY A 67 22.20 -9.92 -2.03
N GLN A 68 22.75 -11.06 -1.61
CA GLN A 68 22.38 -12.39 -2.14
C GLN A 68 20.91 -12.76 -1.92
N TYR A 69 20.25 -12.15 -0.92
CA TYR A 69 18.84 -12.40 -0.63
C TYR A 69 17.88 -11.54 -1.45
N ALA A 70 18.39 -10.58 -2.23
CA ALA A 70 17.55 -9.68 -3.03
C ALA A 70 16.60 -10.43 -3.98
N SER A 71 17.00 -11.62 -4.44
CA SER A 71 16.17 -12.50 -5.27
C SER A 71 14.94 -13.07 -4.54
N ASP A 72 15.01 -13.24 -3.22
CA ASP A 72 13.91 -13.72 -2.38
C ASP A 72 13.00 -12.58 -1.88
N VAL A 73 13.46 -11.33 -2.00
CA VAL A 73 12.70 -10.15 -1.58
C VAL A 73 11.67 -9.80 -2.66
N GLN A 74 10.43 -9.63 -2.24
CA GLN A 74 9.33 -9.20 -3.08
C GLN A 74 8.99 -7.75 -2.80
N LEU A 75 9.05 -6.89 -3.81
CA LEU A 75 8.49 -5.54 -3.73
C LEU A 75 6.99 -5.60 -3.99
N ILE A 76 6.21 -5.01 -3.10
CA ILE A 76 4.74 -5.00 -3.14
C ILE A 76 4.28 -3.55 -3.08
N LEU A 77 3.45 -3.14 -4.04
CA LEU A 77 2.77 -1.85 -4.00
C LEU A 77 1.53 -1.99 -3.11
N ARG A 78 1.53 -1.30 -1.97
CA ARG A 78 0.39 -1.29 -1.04
C ARG A 78 -0.24 0.09 -0.97
N ARG A 79 -1.58 0.13 -0.99
CA ARG A 79 -2.34 1.36 -0.81
C ARG A 79 -2.46 1.67 0.68
N THR A 80 -2.06 2.88 1.08
CA THR A 80 -1.99 3.31 2.49
C THR A 80 -2.98 4.41 2.86
N GLY A 81 -3.72 4.98 1.91
CA GLY A 81 -4.72 6.00 2.19
C GLY A 81 -5.94 5.93 1.27
N PRO A 82 -7.05 6.58 1.67
CA PRO A 82 -8.23 6.68 0.82
C PRO A 82 -7.86 7.42 -0.46
N SER A 83 -8.23 6.88 -1.63
CA SER A 83 -8.05 7.64 -2.88
C SER A 83 -9.01 8.82 -2.85
N LEU A 84 -8.54 10.00 -3.28
CA LEU A 84 -9.38 11.19 -3.43
C LEU A 84 -10.49 11.06 -4.49
N SER A 85 -10.70 9.89 -5.11
CA SER A 85 -11.70 9.70 -6.17
C SER A 85 -12.55 8.42 -6.08
N GLU A 86 -12.58 7.72 -4.95
CA GLU A 86 -13.51 6.59 -4.79
C GLU A 86 -14.54 6.93 -3.71
N ARG A 87 -15.78 7.16 -4.14
CA ARG A 87 -16.97 6.92 -3.31
C ARG A 87 -16.79 5.53 -2.69
N PRO A 88 -17.07 5.36 -1.39
CA PRO A 88 -16.77 4.11 -0.69
C PRO A 88 -17.67 2.99 -1.22
N THR A 89 -17.15 2.13 -2.09
CA THR A 89 -17.76 0.81 -2.32
C THR A 89 -17.10 -0.17 -1.35
N SER A 90 -17.79 -0.32 -0.22
CA SER A 90 -17.88 -1.48 0.68
C SER A 90 -16.82 -2.58 0.54
N ASP A 91 -16.01 -2.79 1.59
CA ASP A 91 -16.24 -3.91 2.51
C ASP A 91 -15.21 -3.88 3.67
N SER A 92 -15.68 -3.47 4.85
CA SER A 92 -15.05 -3.84 6.12
C SER A 92 -16.10 -3.72 7.20
N VAL A 93 -16.80 -4.84 7.38
CA VAL A 93 -17.55 -5.18 8.57
C VAL A 93 -16.64 -5.00 9.80
N ALA A 94 -16.87 -3.95 10.59
CA ALA A 94 -16.51 -3.95 12.01
C ALA A 94 -17.19 -2.81 12.79
N ARG A 95 -18.23 -3.23 13.53
CA ARG A 95 -18.70 -2.67 14.81
C ARG A 95 -19.49 -1.37 14.76
N ILE A 96 -20.80 -1.56 14.58
CA ILE A 96 -21.81 -0.78 15.31
C ILE A 96 -21.65 -1.16 16.80
N PRO A 97 -21.37 -0.23 17.73
CA PRO A 97 -21.79 -0.43 19.10
C PRO A 97 -23.26 -0.02 19.19
N GLU A 98 -24.13 -1.03 19.21
CA GLU A 98 -25.48 -0.85 19.74
C GLU A 98 -25.41 -0.48 21.23
N ARG A 99 -26.47 0.17 21.71
CA ARG A 99 -26.79 0.62 23.09
C ARG A 99 -26.33 2.06 23.36
N THR A 100 -27.19 3.05 23.58
CA THR A 100 -28.43 3.06 24.37
C THR A 100 -29.30 4.25 23.97
N LEU A 101 -30.47 4.02 23.34
CA LEU A 101 -31.58 4.98 23.45
C LEU A 101 -32.20 4.75 24.82
N TYR A 102 -31.87 5.64 25.76
CA TYR A 102 -32.50 5.69 27.07
C TYR A 102 -33.98 6.07 26.86
N ARG A 103 -34.83 5.05 26.74
CA ARG A 103 -36.27 5.16 26.95
C ARG A 103 -36.49 5.45 28.43
N GLN A 104 -36.44 6.72 28.83
CA GLN A 104 -36.99 7.13 30.12
C GLN A 104 -38.48 7.38 29.96
N SER A 105 -39.26 6.38 30.34
CA SER A 105 -40.69 6.50 30.57
C SER A 105 -40.97 6.82 32.06
N LEU A 106 -41.93 7.74 32.28
CA LEU A 106 -42.83 7.96 33.44
C LEU A 106 -42.33 8.85 34.61
N PRO A 107 -43.22 9.49 35.43
CA PRO A 107 -44.66 9.24 35.59
C PRO A 107 -45.60 10.48 35.53
N LEU A 108 -46.90 10.17 35.46
CA LEU A 108 -48.05 11.07 35.65
C LEU A 108 -48.11 11.64 37.07
N SER A 109 -48.40 12.94 37.19
CA SER A 109 -49.14 13.54 38.30
C SER A 109 -49.92 14.74 37.78
#